data_AF-A0A4U9HHH5-F1
#
_entry.id   AF-A0A4U9HHH5-F1
#
_cell.length_a   1.000
_cell.length_b   1.000
_cell.length_c   1.000
_cell.angle_alpha   90.00
_cell.angle_beta   90.00
_cell.angle_gamma   90.00
#
_symmetry.space_group_name_H-M   'P 1'
#
loop_
_entity.id
_entity.type
_entity.pdbx_description
1 polymer ?
#
loop_
_entity_poly.entity_id
_entity_poly.type
_entity_poly.pdbx_seq_one_letter_code
_entity_poly.pdbx_strand_id
1 'polypeptide(L)'
;MKHVGFSFNNLFTEAMAVHPKGEAIMSPGGLVKDPISALSLGLGLMFGTAGLPHILMRFFTVSDAREARKSVFFATGFMGYFYILTFIIGFGAIMLVGANPAFKDAAGALIGGNNMAAVHLADAVGGNLFLGFISAVAFATILAVVAGLTLAGASAVSHDLYANVFRKGASERDELRVSKITVLVLGVVAILLGILFEKQNIAFMVGLAFSIAASCNFPIILLSMYWSKLTTRGAMIGGWLGLLTAVILMILGPTIWVQILGHESAIFPV
;
A
#
# COMPACT_ATOMS: atom_id res chain seq x y z
N MET A 1 -7.26 24.06 10.54
CA MET A 1 -8.61 24.38 11.05
C MET A 1 -8.81 25.85 11.41
N LYS A 2 -7.81 26.57 11.95
CA LYS A 2 -7.96 28.01 12.24
C LYS A 2 -8.30 28.86 11.01
N HIS A 3 -7.71 28.54 9.84
CA HIS A 3 -7.98 29.22 8.57
C HIS A 3 -9.43 29.12 8.08
N VAL A 4 -10.16 28.08 8.50
CA VAL A 4 -11.55 27.79 8.05
C VAL A 4 -12.57 28.01 9.16
N GLY A 5 -12.17 28.69 10.25
CA GLY A 5 -13.04 28.91 11.42
C GLY A 5 -13.49 27.63 12.12
N PHE A 6 -12.69 26.55 12.06
CA PHE A 6 -13.02 25.21 12.58
C PHE A 6 -14.27 24.56 11.95
N SER A 7 -14.76 25.07 10.82
CA SER A 7 -15.87 24.48 10.08
C SER A 7 -15.36 23.55 8.98
N PHE A 8 -15.79 22.28 9.01
CA PHE A 8 -15.54 21.33 7.93
C PHE A 8 -16.19 21.78 6.61
N ASN A 9 -17.36 22.42 6.69
CA ASN A 9 -18.07 22.91 5.51
C ASN A 9 -17.26 24.00 4.79
N ASN A 10 -16.61 24.89 5.54
CA ASN A 10 -15.77 25.94 4.97
C ASN A 10 -14.49 25.36 4.35
N LEU A 11 -13.86 24.39 5.03
CA LEU A 11 -12.70 23.67 4.48
C LEU A 11 -13.01 23.07 3.11
N PHE A 12 -14.15 22.41 3.03
CA PHE A 12 -14.61 21.75 1.82
C PHE A 12 -14.96 22.75 0.71
N THR A 13 -15.66 23.83 1.04
CA THR A 13 -16.05 24.87 0.08
C THR A 13 -14.82 25.59 -0.49
N GLU A 14 -13.86 25.96 0.36
CA GLU A 14 -12.61 26.60 -0.08
C GLU A 14 -11.74 25.63 -0.90
N ALA A 15 -11.67 24.35 -0.51
CA ALA A 15 -10.93 23.35 -1.29
C ALA A 15 -11.53 23.13 -2.68
N MET A 16 -12.86 23.15 -2.82
CA MET A 16 -13.54 23.09 -4.11
C MET A 16 -13.27 24.34 -4.97
N ALA A 17 -13.20 25.53 -4.37
CA ALA A 17 -12.93 26.77 -5.10
C ALA A 17 -11.51 26.84 -5.68
N VAL A 18 -10.53 26.22 -5.01
CA VAL A 18 -9.11 26.26 -5.40
C VAL A 18 -8.77 25.24 -6.50
N HIS A 19 -9.42 24.07 -6.48
CA HIS A 19 -8.98 22.95 -7.30
C HIS A 19 -9.72 22.88 -8.65
N PRO A 20 -9.04 22.60 -9.77
CA PRO A 20 -9.63 22.68 -11.12
C PRO A 20 -10.87 21.79 -11.34
N LYS A 21 -11.05 20.76 -10.53
CA LYS A 21 -12.19 19.83 -10.57
C LYS A 21 -13.42 20.29 -9.76
N GLY A 22 -13.35 21.37 -8.98
CA GLY A 22 -14.51 21.91 -8.25
C GLY A 22 -15.22 20.88 -7.36
N GLU A 23 -16.54 20.80 -7.49
CA GLU A 23 -17.40 19.82 -6.79
C GLU A 23 -17.06 18.36 -7.11
N ALA A 24 -16.42 18.07 -8.25
CA ALA A 24 -16.03 16.71 -8.64
C ALA A 24 -14.84 16.14 -7.84
N ILE A 25 -14.39 16.83 -6.79
CA ILE A 25 -13.43 16.30 -5.80
C ILE A 25 -14.19 15.61 -4.66
N MET A 26 -15.44 16.02 -4.42
CA MET A 26 -16.33 15.36 -3.47
C MET A 26 -16.98 14.11 -4.05
N SER A 27 -16.99 13.97 -5.38
CA SER A 27 -17.50 12.75 -5.99
C SER A 27 -16.57 11.57 -5.66
N PRO A 28 -17.14 10.41 -5.28
CA PRO A 28 -16.36 9.18 -5.19
C PRO A 28 -15.71 8.88 -6.54
N GLY A 29 -14.45 8.43 -6.57
CA GLY A 29 -13.87 7.85 -7.79
C GLY A 29 -12.83 8.67 -8.54
N GLY A 30 -12.10 9.62 -7.91
CA GLY A 30 -10.96 10.28 -8.57
C GLY A 30 -9.87 9.32 -9.10
N LEU A 31 -9.77 8.11 -8.53
CA LEU A 31 -8.92 7.01 -8.98
C LEU A 31 -9.66 5.95 -9.82
N VAL A 32 -11.00 5.95 -9.80
CA VAL A 32 -11.80 4.87 -10.36
C VAL A 32 -13.08 5.42 -10.99
N LYS A 33 -13.14 5.43 -12.32
CA LYS A 33 -14.26 5.97 -13.09
C LYS A 33 -15.49 5.05 -13.09
N ASP A 34 -15.27 3.75 -12.93
CA ASP A 34 -16.32 2.73 -13.04
C ASP A 34 -16.65 2.08 -11.68
N PRO A 35 -17.95 1.93 -11.31
CA PRO A 35 -18.35 1.31 -10.05
C PRO A 35 -17.81 -0.10 -9.84
N ILE A 36 -17.65 -0.85 -10.94
CA ILE A 36 -17.11 -2.23 -10.94
C ILE A 36 -15.63 -2.21 -10.57
N SER A 37 -14.87 -1.28 -11.15
CA SER A 37 -13.46 -1.07 -10.84
C SER A 37 -13.27 -0.65 -9.39
N ALA A 38 -14.18 0.16 -8.83
CA ALA A 38 -14.11 0.61 -7.44
C ALA A 38 -14.37 -0.55 -6.48
N LEU A 39 -15.36 -1.38 -6.80
CA LEU A 39 -15.63 -2.62 -6.07
C LEU A 39 -14.44 -3.58 -6.18
N SER A 40 -13.87 -3.75 -7.38
CA SER A 40 -12.71 -4.60 -7.64
C SER A 40 -11.49 -4.16 -6.81
N LEU A 41 -11.17 -2.87 -6.82
CA LEU A 41 -10.10 -2.30 -6.01
C LEU A 41 -10.38 -2.48 -4.50
N GLY A 42 -11.62 -2.24 -4.08
CA GLY A 42 -12.05 -2.45 -2.69
C GLY A 42 -11.88 -3.90 -2.23
N LEU A 43 -12.34 -4.86 -3.04
CA LEU A 43 -12.16 -6.29 -2.78
C LEU A 43 -10.68 -6.68 -2.81
N GLY A 44 -9.90 -6.13 -3.74
CA GLY A 44 -8.45 -6.34 -3.82
C GLY A 44 -7.72 -5.87 -2.57
N LEU A 45 -8.08 -4.70 -2.03
CA LEU A 45 -7.52 -4.18 -0.78
C LEU A 45 -7.99 -5.00 0.44
N MET A 46 -9.27 -5.36 0.52
CA MET A 46 -9.82 -6.16 1.63
C MET A 46 -9.24 -7.57 1.68
N PHE A 47 -9.26 -8.30 0.57
CA PHE A 47 -8.74 -9.66 0.52
C PHE A 47 -7.21 -9.71 0.42
N GLY A 48 -6.60 -8.70 -0.21
CA GLY A 48 -5.15 -8.58 -0.28
C GLY A 48 -4.53 -8.40 1.09
N THR A 49 -5.10 -7.56 1.96
CA THR A 49 -4.62 -7.40 3.35
C THR A 49 -4.76 -8.70 4.15
N ALA A 50 -5.89 -9.42 4.02
CA ALA A 50 -6.10 -10.71 4.66
C ALA A 50 -5.12 -11.79 4.17
N GLY A 51 -4.73 -11.72 2.90
CA GLY A 51 -3.83 -12.65 2.25
C GLY A 51 -2.34 -12.38 2.48
N LEU A 52 -1.93 -11.42 3.32
CA LEU A 52 -0.50 -11.12 3.50
C LEU A 52 0.10 -11.88 4.71
N PRO A 53 1.10 -12.76 4.49
CA PRO A 53 1.65 -13.60 5.56
C PRO A 53 2.22 -12.82 6.75
N HIS A 54 2.79 -11.62 6.50
CA HIS A 54 3.38 -10.80 7.56
C HIS A 54 2.37 -10.29 8.60
N ILE A 55 1.08 -10.20 8.24
CA ILE A 55 0.01 -9.87 9.18
C ILE A 55 -0.45 -11.13 9.93
N LEU A 56 -0.63 -12.24 9.20
CA LEU A 56 -1.07 -13.51 9.77
C LEU A 56 -0.08 -14.04 10.82
N MET A 57 1.22 -13.96 10.56
CA MET A 57 2.26 -14.40 11.48
C MET A 57 2.23 -13.66 12.83
N ARG A 58 1.74 -12.41 12.86
CA ARG A 58 1.56 -11.65 14.11
C ARG A 58 0.34 -12.09 14.91
N PHE A 59 -0.68 -12.68 14.30
CA PHE A 59 -1.81 -13.24 15.04
C PHE A 59 -1.44 -14.56 15.72
N PHE A 60 -0.47 -15.29 15.18
CA PHE A 60 0.00 -16.55 15.78
C PHE A 60 0.81 -16.37 17.06
N THR A 61 1.23 -15.15 17.40
CA THR A 61 1.85 -14.85 18.70
C THR A 61 0.84 -14.53 19.81
N VAL A 62 -0.46 -14.49 19.50
CA VAL A 62 -1.52 -14.24 20.49
C VAL A 62 -2.04 -15.56 21.05
N SER A 63 -2.12 -15.66 22.37
CA SER A 63 -2.40 -16.91 23.08
C SER A 63 -3.84 -17.44 22.90
N ASP A 64 -4.80 -16.58 22.57
CA ASP A 64 -6.22 -16.93 22.51
C ASP A 64 -6.94 -16.25 21.34
N ALA A 65 -7.85 -16.98 20.68
CA ALA A 65 -8.72 -16.49 19.61
C ALA A 65 -9.63 -15.31 20.05
N ARG A 66 -9.98 -15.21 21.34
CA ARG A 66 -10.70 -14.04 21.87
C ARG A 66 -9.86 -12.78 21.83
N GLU A 67 -8.61 -12.86 22.28
CA GLU A 67 -7.69 -11.72 22.27
C GLU A 67 -7.27 -11.34 20.84
N ALA A 68 -7.15 -12.33 19.94
CA ALA A 68 -6.92 -12.05 18.52
C ALA A 68 -8.05 -11.22 17.90
N ARG A 69 -9.33 -11.57 18.16
CA ARG A 69 -10.49 -10.78 17.68
C ARG A 69 -10.54 -9.38 18.26
N LYS A 70 -10.21 -9.23 19.54
CA LYS A 70 -10.13 -7.92 20.20
C LYS A 70 -9.05 -7.05 19.57
N SER A 71 -7.87 -7.62 19.30
CA SER A 71 -6.77 -6.95 18.60
C SER A 71 -7.19 -6.47 17.20
N VAL A 72 -7.87 -7.32 16.42
CA VAL A 72 -8.42 -6.95 15.11
C VAL A 72 -9.41 -5.78 15.21
N PHE A 73 -10.28 -5.79 16.21
CA PHE A 73 -11.25 -4.71 16.42
C PHE A 73 -10.55 -3.37 16.69
N PHE A 74 -9.60 -3.34 17.62
CA PHE A 74 -8.83 -2.12 17.90
C PHE A 74 -8.02 -1.67 16.68
N ALA A 75 -7.32 -2.58 16.00
CA ALA A 75 -6.56 -2.27 14.80
C ALA A 75 -7.44 -1.65 13.71
N THR A 76 -8.63 -2.24 13.47
CA THR A 76 -9.60 -1.73 12.49
C THR A 76 -10.14 -0.37 12.91
N GLY A 77 -10.41 -0.15 14.20
CA GLY A 77 -10.82 1.15 14.74
C GLY A 77 -9.78 2.24 14.51
N PHE A 78 -8.50 1.97 14.79
CA PHE A 78 -7.41 2.91 14.53
C PHE A 78 -7.22 3.19 13.03
N MET A 79 -7.34 2.17 12.16
CA MET A 79 -7.29 2.35 10.71
C MET A 79 -8.46 3.21 10.21
N GLY A 80 -9.68 2.95 10.67
CA GLY A 80 -10.86 3.74 10.31
C GLY A 80 -10.74 5.20 10.74
N TYR A 81 -10.26 5.43 11.97
CA TYR A 81 -9.98 6.78 12.47
C TYR A 81 -8.92 7.50 11.60
N PHE A 82 -7.83 6.81 11.26
CA PHE A 82 -6.79 7.35 10.39
C PHE A 82 -7.31 7.70 8.99
N TYR A 83 -8.19 6.87 8.41
CA TYR A 83 -8.79 7.18 7.09
C TYR A 83 -9.69 8.42 7.13
N ILE A 84 -10.44 8.63 8.21
CA ILE A 84 -11.23 9.85 8.39
C ILE A 84 -10.30 11.08 8.46
N LEU A 85 -9.19 10.98 9.21
CA LEU A 85 -8.20 12.05 9.27
C LEU A 85 -7.55 12.32 7.92
N THR A 86 -7.31 11.27 7.13
CA THR A 86 -6.70 11.38 5.79
C THR A 86 -7.55 12.26 4.86
N PHE A 87 -8.88 12.19 4.95
CA PHE A 87 -9.76 13.10 4.20
C PHE A 87 -9.49 14.56 4.58
N ILE A 88 -9.45 14.87 5.89
CA ILE A 88 -9.21 16.23 6.38
C ILE A 88 -7.85 16.74 5.92
N ILE A 89 -6.82 15.90 6.01
CA ILE A 89 -5.45 16.20 5.56
C ILE A 89 -5.42 16.42 4.04
N GLY A 90 -6.10 15.58 3.26
CA GLY A 90 -6.16 15.69 1.80
C GLY A 90 -6.79 16.99 1.33
N PHE A 91 -7.97 17.34 1.83
CA PHE A 91 -8.62 18.61 1.51
C PHE A 91 -7.84 19.82 2.04
N GLY A 92 -7.22 19.70 3.22
CA GLY A 92 -6.31 20.73 3.75
C GLY A 92 -5.10 20.96 2.85
N ALA A 93 -4.51 19.91 2.29
CA ALA A 93 -3.41 20.01 1.35
C ALA A 93 -3.84 20.66 0.04
N ILE A 94 -5.01 20.32 -0.49
CA ILE A 94 -5.56 20.96 -1.70
C ILE A 94 -5.71 22.47 -1.48
N MET A 95 -6.27 22.88 -0.34
CA MET A 95 -6.51 24.29 -0.05
C MET A 95 -5.21 25.07 0.21
N LEU A 96 -4.34 24.58 1.09
CA LEU A 96 -3.15 25.34 1.56
C LEU A 96 -1.91 25.15 0.67
N VAL A 97 -1.73 23.96 0.11
CA VAL A 97 -0.56 23.62 -0.71
C VAL A 97 -0.91 23.76 -2.20
N GLY A 98 -2.10 23.29 -2.59
CA GLY A 98 -2.57 23.35 -3.97
C GLY A 98 -2.83 24.77 -4.48
N ALA A 99 -3.20 25.72 -3.61
CA ALA A 99 -3.37 27.13 -3.99
C ALA A 99 -2.05 27.91 -4.10
N ASN A 100 -1.00 27.46 -3.41
CA ASN A 100 0.19 28.26 -3.18
C ASN A 100 1.30 27.96 -4.21
N PRO A 101 1.78 28.95 -4.97
CA PRO A 101 2.86 28.77 -5.95
C PRO A 101 4.18 28.30 -5.32
N ALA A 102 4.41 28.57 -4.02
CA ALA A 102 5.66 28.21 -3.34
C ALA A 102 5.93 26.70 -3.27
N PHE A 103 4.87 25.88 -3.34
CA PHE A 103 4.98 24.42 -3.29
C PHE A 103 4.86 23.76 -4.67
N LYS A 104 4.86 24.58 -5.73
CA LYS A 104 4.77 24.13 -7.12
C LYS A 104 6.07 24.42 -7.86
N ASP A 105 6.44 23.50 -8.74
CA ASP A 105 7.53 23.72 -9.69
C ASP A 105 7.11 24.66 -10.83
N ALA A 106 8.05 24.96 -11.73
CA ALA A 106 7.80 25.82 -12.89
C ALA A 106 6.73 25.28 -13.87
N ALA A 107 6.41 23.97 -13.79
CA ALA A 107 5.36 23.32 -14.57
C ALA A 107 4.01 23.30 -13.84
N GLY A 108 3.93 23.84 -12.62
CA GLY A 108 2.73 23.85 -11.79
C GLY A 108 2.47 22.54 -11.05
N ALA A 109 3.39 21.57 -11.08
CA ALA A 109 3.30 20.31 -10.36
C ALA A 109 3.87 20.45 -8.94
N LEU A 110 3.44 19.57 -8.02
CA LEU A 110 3.90 19.61 -6.63
C LEU A 110 5.40 19.29 -6.55
N ILE A 111 6.18 20.11 -5.85
CA ILE A 111 7.61 19.88 -5.67
C ILE A 111 7.83 18.55 -4.93
N GLY A 112 8.59 17.63 -5.52
CA GLY A 112 8.81 16.28 -4.97
C GLY A 112 7.67 15.28 -5.23
N GLY A 113 6.70 15.64 -6.07
CA GLY A 113 5.63 14.76 -6.54
C GLY A 113 4.44 14.66 -5.58
N ASN A 114 3.36 14.01 -6.04
CA ASN A 114 2.07 13.98 -5.34
C ASN A 114 2.14 13.40 -3.91
N ASN A 115 3.12 12.54 -3.62
CA ASN A 115 3.29 11.93 -2.31
C ASN A 115 3.77 12.94 -1.24
N MET A 116 4.31 14.09 -1.64
CA MET A 116 4.80 15.14 -0.72
C MET A 116 3.69 16.06 -0.20
N ALA A 117 2.43 15.88 -0.62
CA ALA A 117 1.32 16.76 -0.25
C ALA A 117 1.13 16.89 1.28
N ALA A 118 1.27 15.80 2.03
CA ALA A 118 1.13 15.82 3.48
C ALA A 118 2.31 16.52 4.19
N VAL A 119 3.53 16.38 3.65
CA VAL A 119 4.74 17.01 4.22
C VAL A 119 4.72 18.51 3.96
N HIS A 120 4.36 18.93 2.75
CA HIS A 120 4.18 20.34 2.41
C HIS A 120 3.02 20.98 3.16
N LEU A 121 1.96 20.22 3.46
CA LEU A 121 0.89 20.70 4.33
C LEU A 121 1.40 20.98 5.76
N ALA A 122 2.31 20.15 6.27
CA ALA A 122 2.93 20.43 7.56
C ALA A 122 3.71 21.74 7.55
N ASP A 123 4.43 22.03 6.47
CA ASP A 123 5.10 23.30 6.28
C ASP A 123 4.11 24.48 6.22
N ALA A 124 3.06 24.34 5.42
CA ALA A 124 2.05 25.38 5.26
C ALA A 124 1.30 25.70 6.57
N VAL A 125 1.13 24.72 7.46
CA VAL A 125 0.37 24.90 8.72
C VAL A 125 1.26 25.31 9.89
N GLY A 126 2.49 24.81 9.96
CA GLY A 126 3.36 24.95 11.14
C GLY A 126 4.81 25.34 10.85
N GLY A 127 5.13 25.67 9.60
CA GLY A 127 6.45 26.09 9.13
C GLY A 127 7.54 25.03 9.33
N ASN A 128 8.79 25.48 9.25
CA ASN A 128 10.00 24.64 9.34
C ASN A 128 10.02 23.69 10.55
N LEU A 129 9.51 24.12 11.71
CA LEU A 129 9.49 23.29 12.91
C LEU A 129 8.56 22.08 12.74
N PHE A 130 7.34 22.31 12.21
CA PHE A 130 6.38 21.25 12.02
C PHE A 130 6.72 20.38 10.80
N LEU A 131 7.27 20.97 9.74
CA LEU A 131 7.89 20.23 8.63
C LEU A 131 8.96 19.28 9.16
N GLY A 132 9.91 19.77 9.96
CA GLY A 132 11.00 18.97 10.51
C GLY A 132 10.48 17.84 11.39
N PHE A 133 9.50 18.11 12.24
CA PHE A 133 8.86 17.10 13.08
C PHE A 133 8.16 16.01 12.26
N ILE A 134 7.30 16.38 11.32
CA ILE A 134 6.58 15.42 10.47
C ILE A 134 7.54 14.64 9.58
N SER A 135 8.59 15.27 9.06
CA SER A 135 9.64 14.60 8.29
C SER A 135 10.40 13.57 9.13
N ALA A 136 10.73 13.90 10.38
CA ALA A 136 11.37 12.95 11.30
C ALA A 136 10.46 11.76 11.62
N VAL A 137 9.17 12.00 11.85
CA VAL A 137 8.16 10.94 12.08
C VAL A 137 8.00 10.06 10.83
N ALA A 138 7.91 10.67 9.64
CA ALA A 138 7.82 9.93 8.38
C ALA A 138 9.07 9.06 8.17
N PHE A 139 10.26 9.60 8.40
CA PHE A 139 11.51 8.85 8.29
C PHE A 139 11.58 7.68 9.27
N ALA A 140 11.24 7.93 10.54
CA ALA A 140 11.23 6.90 11.58
C ALA A 140 10.23 5.78 11.29
N THR A 141 9.04 6.11 10.80
CA THR A 141 8.00 5.11 10.46
C THR A 141 8.38 4.29 9.23
N ILE A 142 8.96 4.90 8.19
CA ILE A 142 9.47 4.19 7.02
C ILE A 142 10.56 3.20 7.44
N LEU A 143 11.55 3.62 8.23
CA LEU A 143 12.60 2.73 8.72
C LEU A 143 12.05 1.57 9.54
N ALA A 144 11.08 1.84 10.43
CA ALA A 144 10.46 0.80 11.25
C ALA A 144 9.70 -0.23 10.40
N VAL A 145 8.94 0.21 9.40
CA VAL A 145 8.17 -0.69 8.51
C VAL A 145 9.10 -1.48 7.59
N VAL A 146 10.10 -0.82 6.99
CA VAL A 146 11.08 -1.48 6.12
C VAL A 146 11.85 -2.55 6.89
N ALA A 147 12.34 -2.26 8.09
CA ALA A 147 13.01 -3.24 8.93
C ALA A 147 12.10 -4.44 9.24
N GLY A 148 10.85 -4.18 9.64
CA GLY A 148 9.87 -5.22 9.94
C GLY A 148 9.55 -6.14 8.76
N LEU A 149 9.27 -5.57 7.59
CA LEU A 149 8.97 -6.34 6.37
C LEU A 149 10.18 -7.08 5.84
N THR A 150 11.38 -6.49 5.93
CA THR A 150 12.62 -7.13 5.48
C THR A 150 12.97 -8.33 6.36
N LEU A 151 12.81 -8.22 7.68
CA LEU A 151 13.01 -9.36 8.60
C LEU A 151 11.98 -10.46 8.36
N ALA A 152 10.71 -10.11 8.14
CA ALA A 152 9.67 -11.08 7.83
C ALA A 152 9.97 -11.82 6.50
N GLY A 153 10.38 -11.09 5.46
CA GLY A 153 10.77 -11.67 4.18
C GLY A 153 12.02 -12.55 4.28
N ALA A 154 13.04 -12.09 5.01
CA ALA A 154 14.25 -12.87 5.23
C ALA A 154 13.99 -14.15 6.02
N SER A 155 13.10 -14.10 7.03
CA SER A 155 12.68 -15.27 7.80
C SER A 155 11.91 -16.27 6.94
N ALA A 156 11.01 -15.80 6.08
CA ALA A 156 10.30 -16.66 5.14
C ALA A 156 11.27 -17.38 4.20
N VAL A 157 12.27 -16.67 3.66
CA VAL A 157 13.27 -17.30 2.79
C VAL A 157 14.19 -18.27 3.55
N SER A 158 14.66 -17.91 4.75
CA SER A 158 15.57 -18.79 5.51
C SER A 158 14.86 -20.01 6.07
N HIS A 159 13.63 -19.87 6.57
CA HIS A 159 12.91 -20.97 7.20
C HIS A 159 12.05 -21.76 6.20
N ASP A 160 11.26 -21.07 5.35
CA ASP A 160 10.35 -21.75 4.42
C ASP A 160 11.08 -22.28 3.19
N LEU A 161 12.03 -21.52 2.64
CA LEU A 161 12.79 -21.95 1.46
C LEU A 161 14.04 -22.76 1.85
N TYR A 162 14.94 -22.19 2.65
CA TYR A 162 16.24 -22.81 2.88
C TYR A 162 16.16 -24.03 3.81
N ALA A 163 15.57 -23.88 5.01
CA ALA A 163 15.50 -24.97 5.98
C ALA A 163 14.52 -26.08 5.59
N ASN A 164 13.34 -25.71 5.06
CA ASN A 164 12.29 -26.69 4.73
C ASN A 164 12.42 -27.31 3.32
N VAL A 165 12.90 -26.56 2.32
CA VAL A 165 13.00 -27.04 0.92
C VAL A 165 14.41 -27.47 0.54
N PHE A 166 15.42 -26.62 0.76
CA PHE A 166 16.79 -26.90 0.27
C PHE A 166 17.62 -27.80 1.19
N ARG A 167 17.54 -27.61 2.52
CA ARG A 167 18.38 -28.34 3.48
C ARG A 167 17.59 -28.70 4.74
N LYS A 168 16.86 -29.82 4.66
CA LYS A 168 16.11 -30.39 5.79
C LYS A 168 17.04 -30.62 6.99
N GLY A 169 16.86 -29.85 8.06
CA GLY A 169 17.69 -29.91 9.28
C GLY A 169 18.90 -28.96 9.29
N ALA A 170 18.78 -27.78 8.67
CA ALA A 170 19.80 -26.73 8.80
C ALA A 170 20.04 -26.37 10.28
N SER A 171 21.30 -26.09 10.63
CA SER A 171 21.61 -25.60 11.98
C SER A 171 21.14 -24.16 12.14
N GLU A 172 20.75 -23.74 13.35
CA GLU A 172 20.36 -22.35 13.64
C GLU A 172 21.43 -21.34 13.17
N ARG A 173 22.71 -21.71 13.24
CA ARG A 173 23.82 -20.87 12.76
C ARG A 173 23.80 -20.66 11.25
N ASP A 174 23.44 -21.69 10.49
CA ASP A 174 23.33 -21.59 9.03
C ASP A 174 22.08 -20.81 8.63
N GLU A 175 20.95 -21.01 9.32
CA GLU A 175 19.72 -20.23 9.11
C GLU A 175 19.95 -18.74 9.38
N LEU A 176 20.62 -18.39 10.48
CA LEU A 176 20.95 -17.00 10.80
C LEU A 176 21.87 -16.35 9.76
N ARG A 177 22.82 -17.11 9.18
CA ARG A 177 23.69 -16.61 8.11
C ARG A 177 22.90 -16.36 6.83
N VAL A 178 22.07 -17.32 6.42
CA VAL A 178 21.22 -17.19 5.23
C VAL A 178 20.25 -16.03 5.40
N SER A 179 19.62 -15.89 6.56
CA SER A 179 18.73 -14.77 6.88
C SER A 179 19.42 -13.42 6.71
N LYS A 180 20.64 -13.24 7.26
CA LYS A 180 21.42 -12.00 7.11
C LYS A 180 21.77 -11.67 5.65
N ILE A 181 22.16 -12.69 4.86
CA ILE A 181 22.45 -12.51 3.43
C ILE A 181 21.16 -12.12 2.68
N THR A 182 20.06 -12.80 2.97
CA THR A 182 18.76 -12.50 2.36
C THR A 182 18.30 -11.08 2.67
N VAL A 183 18.46 -10.60 3.92
CA VAL A 183 18.16 -9.19 4.28
C VAL A 183 18.93 -8.23 3.38
N LEU A 184 20.21 -8.50 3.14
CA LEU A 184 21.08 -7.63 2.32
C LEU A 184 20.66 -7.67 0.84
N VAL A 185 20.43 -8.87 0.30
CA VAL A 185 19.98 -9.05 -1.09
C VAL A 185 18.61 -8.42 -1.32
N LEU A 186 17.63 -8.69 -0.45
CA LEU A 186 16.30 -8.07 -0.52
C LEU A 186 16.38 -6.56 -0.40
N GLY A 187 17.24 -6.03 0.47
CA GLY A 187 17.47 -4.60 0.61
C GLY A 187 17.99 -3.96 -0.67
N VAL A 188 19.01 -4.56 -1.30
CA VAL A 188 19.55 -4.07 -2.59
C VAL A 188 18.47 -4.09 -3.68
N VAL A 189 17.73 -5.19 -3.80
CA VAL A 189 16.62 -5.31 -4.77
C VAL A 189 15.55 -4.26 -4.51
N ALA A 190 15.16 -4.06 -3.25
CA ALA A 190 14.16 -3.06 -2.87
C ALA A 190 14.62 -1.63 -3.21
N ILE A 191 15.90 -1.30 -2.99
CA ILE A 191 16.47 0.02 -3.37
C ILE A 191 16.44 0.20 -4.89
N LEU A 192 16.88 -0.80 -5.65
CA LEU A 192 16.88 -0.75 -7.11
C LEU A 192 15.46 -0.57 -7.68
N LEU A 193 14.49 -1.33 -7.16
CA LEU A 193 13.09 -1.17 -7.54
C LEU A 193 12.54 0.19 -7.10
N GLY A 194 12.91 0.68 -5.92
CA GLY A 194 12.52 2.01 -5.43
C GLY A 194 12.97 3.13 -6.37
N ILE A 195 14.20 3.07 -6.87
CA ILE A 195 14.73 4.04 -7.85
C ILE A 195 13.98 3.91 -9.18
N LEU A 196 13.74 2.68 -9.66
CA LEU A 196 13.06 2.44 -10.93
C LEU A 196 11.61 2.96 -10.92
N PHE A 197 10.93 2.87 -9.78
CA PHE A 197 9.53 3.26 -9.62
C PHE A 197 9.35 4.60 -8.88
N GLU A 198 10.39 5.43 -8.74
CA GLU A 198 10.37 6.66 -7.94
C GLU A 198 9.30 7.67 -8.42
N LYS A 199 8.98 7.68 -9.72
CA LYS A 199 8.03 8.61 -10.34
C LYS A 199 6.58 8.13 -10.28
N GLN A 200 6.35 6.90 -9.81
CA GLN A 200 5.01 6.32 -9.73
C GLN A 200 4.30 6.73 -8.44
N ASN A 201 2.97 6.80 -8.51
CA ASN A 201 2.17 7.03 -7.32
C ASN A 201 2.22 5.79 -6.40
N ILE A 202 2.55 5.99 -5.12
CA ILE A 202 2.66 4.88 -4.15
C ILE A 202 1.31 4.18 -3.99
N ALA A 203 0.19 4.91 -4.00
CA ALA A 203 -1.15 4.32 -3.90
C ALA A 203 -1.42 3.33 -5.04
N PHE A 204 -0.92 3.62 -6.23
CA PHE A 204 -1.02 2.71 -7.37
C PHE A 204 -0.16 1.47 -7.14
N MET A 205 1.14 1.62 -6.81
CA MET A 205 2.05 0.49 -6.56
C MET A 205 1.54 -0.45 -5.46
N VAL A 206 0.99 0.12 -4.39
CA VAL A 206 0.40 -0.62 -3.28
C VAL A 206 -0.85 -1.38 -3.74
N GLY A 207 -1.71 -0.75 -4.55
CA GLY A 207 -2.85 -1.41 -5.19
C GLY A 207 -2.42 -2.63 -6.01
N LEU A 208 -1.33 -2.54 -6.78
CA LEU A 208 -0.80 -3.67 -7.55
C LEU A 208 -0.42 -4.85 -6.65
N ALA A 209 0.34 -4.58 -5.58
CA ALA A 209 0.78 -5.60 -4.64
C ALA A 209 -0.41 -6.30 -3.96
N PHE A 210 -1.42 -5.53 -3.54
CA PHE A 210 -2.62 -6.08 -2.92
C PHE A 210 -3.47 -6.91 -3.89
N SER A 211 -3.63 -6.47 -5.15
CA SER A 211 -4.37 -7.24 -6.16
C SER A 211 -3.73 -8.60 -6.44
N ILE A 212 -2.39 -8.66 -6.48
CA ILE A 212 -1.66 -9.93 -6.64
C ILE A 212 -1.87 -10.82 -5.41
N ALA A 213 -1.76 -10.26 -4.20
CA ALA A 213 -1.98 -11.00 -2.96
C ALA A 213 -3.43 -11.54 -2.84
N ALA A 214 -4.42 -10.74 -3.21
CA ALA A 214 -5.83 -11.09 -3.23
C ALA A 214 -6.15 -12.21 -4.25
N SER A 215 -5.44 -12.25 -5.37
CA SER A 215 -5.68 -13.22 -6.44
C SER A 215 -4.97 -14.55 -6.22
N CYS A 216 -3.77 -14.52 -5.63
CA CYS A 216 -2.94 -15.71 -5.43
C CYS A 216 -3.11 -16.31 -4.03
N ASN A 217 -2.85 -15.52 -2.98
CA ASN A 217 -2.71 -16.10 -1.64
C ASN A 217 -4.06 -16.28 -0.92
N PHE A 218 -4.95 -15.30 -1.02
CA PHE A 218 -6.23 -15.35 -0.33
C PHE A 218 -7.09 -16.59 -0.70
N PRO A 219 -7.27 -16.97 -1.99
CA PRO A 219 -8.04 -18.15 -2.34
C PRO A 219 -7.42 -19.44 -1.82
N ILE A 220 -6.09 -19.56 -1.84
CA ILE A 220 -5.39 -20.75 -1.32
C ILE A 220 -5.60 -20.87 0.18
N ILE A 221 -5.45 -19.78 0.94
CA ILE A 221 -5.67 -19.76 2.38
C ILE A 221 -7.12 -20.15 2.68
N LEU A 222 -8.09 -19.53 2.00
CA LEU A 222 -9.51 -19.83 2.20
C LEU A 222 -9.84 -21.30 1.90
N LEU A 223 -9.39 -21.83 0.76
CA LEU A 223 -9.61 -23.22 0.40
C LEU A 223 -8.89 -24.17 1.36
N SER A 224 -7.73 -23.81 1.89
CA SER A 224 -7.01 -24.63 2.88
C SER A 224 -7.74 -24.75 4.22
N MET A 225 -8.51 -23.73 4.60
CA MET A 225 -9.30 -23.72 5.84
C MET A 225 -10.63 -24.45 5.69
N TYR A 226 -11.34 -24.25 4.57
CA TYR A 226 -12.72 -24.72 4.40
C TYR A 226 -12.85 -25.98 3.55
N TRP A 227 -11.86 -26.32 2.72
CA TRP A 227 -11.93 -27.45 1.80
C TRP A 227 -11.00 -28.60 2.22
N SER A 228 -11.59 -29.62 2.85
CA SER A 228 -10.88 -30.82 3.31
C SER A 228 -10.23 -31.67 2.21
N LYS A 229 -10.55 -31.44 0.93
CA LYS A 229 -9.99 -32.17 -0.23
C LYS A 229 -8.92 -31.38 -0.99
N LEU A 230 -8.43 -30.27 -0.45
CA LEU A 230 -7.39 -29.48 -1.11
C LEU A 230 -6.11 -30.31 -1.25
N THR A 231 -5.69 -30.57 -2.49
CA THR A 231 -4.44 -31.28 -2.78
C THR A 231 -3.29 -30.29 -2.98
N THR A 232 -2.06 -30.70 -2.68
CA THR A 232 -0.85 -29.87 -2.89
C THR A 232 -0.71 -29.42 -4.35
N ARG A 233 -1.08 -30.29 -5.31
CA ARG A 233 -1.09 -29.95 -6.74
C ARG A 233 -2.15 -28.92 -7.08
N GLY A 234 -3.36 -29.05 -6.52
CA GLY A 234 -4.44 -28.08 -6.71
C GLY A 234 -4.09 -26.71 -6.15
N ALA A 235 -3.48 -26.64 -4.97
CA ALA A 235 -3.00 -25.40 -4.39
C ALA A 235 -1.90 -24.73 -5.24
N MET A 236 -0.94 -25.49 -5.75
CA MET A 236 0.09 -24.94 -6.65
C MET A 236 -0.49 -24.42 -7.97
N ILE A 237 -1.33 -25.21 -8.64
CA ILE A 237 -1.93 -24.80 -9.92
C ILE A 237 -2.83 -23.58 -9.73
N GLY A 238 -3.65 -23.56 -8.68
CA GLY A 238 -4.50 -22.42 -8.34
C GLY A 238 -3.68 -21.15 -8.04
N GLY A 239 -2.59 -21.27 -7.29
CA GLY A 239 -1.69 -20.15 -7.01
C GLY A 239 -1.00 -19.61 -8.26
N TRP A 240 -0.45 -20.49 -9.09
CA TRP A 240 0.19 -20.08 -10.35
C TRP A 240 -0.82 -19.46 -11.34
N LEU A 241 -2.01 -20.03 -11.47
CA LEU A 241 -3.07 -19.46 -12.29
C LEU A 241 -3.54 -18.09 -11.75
N GLY A 242 -3.71 -17.96 -10.44
CA GLY A 242 -4.07 -16.69 -9.80
C GLY A 242 -3.01 -15.61 -10.01
N LEU A 243 -1.73 -15.96 -9.84
CA LEU A 243 -0.60 -15.08 -10.10
C LEU A 243 -0.54 -14.67 -11.58
N LEU A 244 -0.61 -15.63 -12.49
CA LEU A 244 -0.48 -15.39 -13.93
C LEU A 244 -1.67 -14.58 -14.45
N THR A 245 -2.88 -14.87 -13.99
CA THR A 245 -4.07 -14.08 -14.34
C THR A 245 -3.96 -12.65 -13.79
N ALA A 246 -3.56 -12.48 -12.53
CA ALA A 246 -3.38 -11.16 -11.94
C ALA A 246 -2.33 -10.34 -12.69
N VAL A 247 -1.17 -10.93 -13.02
CA VAL A 247 -0.08 -10.26 -13.75
C VAL A 247 -0.50 -9.93 -15.19
N ILE A 248 -1.16 -10.84 -15.91
CA ILE A 248 -1.62 -10.59 -17.29
C ILE A 248 -2.65 -9.46 -17.31
N LEU A 249 -3.68 -9.53 -16.44
CA LEU A 249 -4.69 -8.47 -16.36
C LEU A 249 -4.06 -7.14 -15.93
N MET A 250 -3.00 -7.17 -15.11
CA MET A 250 -2.26 -5.97 -14.75
C MET A 250 -1.55 -5.34 -15.94
N ILE A 251 -0.81 -6.15 -16.72
CA ILE A 251 -0.05 -5.69 -17.88
C ILE A 251 -0.98 -5.15 -18.97
N LEU A 252 -2.13 -5.80 -19.16
CA LEU A 252 -3.17 -5.38 -20.13
C LEU A 252 -4.03 -4.20 -19.64
N GLY A 253 -3.88 -3.80 -18.38
CA GLY A 253 -4.58 -2.66 -17.80
C GLY A 253 -4.07 -1.31 -18.32
N PRO A 254 -4.89 -0.24 -18.23
CA PRO A 254 -4.58 1.06 -18.82
C PRO A 254 -3.28 1.66 -18.27
N THR A 255 -2.94 1.40 -17.01
CA THR A 255 -1.76 2.01 -16.40
C THR A 255 -0.44 1.45 -16.95
N ILE A 256 -0.34 0.15 -17.23
CA ILE A 256 0.88 -0.43 -17.80
C ILE A 256 0.82 -0.38 -19.33
N TRP A 257 -0.30 -0.78 -19.92
CA TRP A 257 -0.47 -0.88 -21.36
C TRP A 257 -0.50 0.48 -22.07
N VAL A 258 -1.20 1.47 -21.51
CA VAL A 258 -1.38 2.79 -22.14
C VAL A 258 -0.33 3.78 -21.63
N GLN A 259 -0.11 3.88 -20.31
CA GLN A 259 0.79 4.91 -19.77
C GLN A 259 2.29 4.55 -19.81
N ILE A 260 2.64 3.25 -19.73
CA ILE A 260 4.06 2.82 -19.72
C ILE A 260 4.48 2.29 -21.10
N LEU A 261 3.64 1.50 -21.76
CA LEU A 261 3.94 0.89 -23.07
C LEU A 261 3.48 1.74 -24.27
N GLY A 262 2.68 2.80 -24.06
CA GLY A 262 2.35 3.79 -25.08
C GLY A 262 1.32 3.35 -26.12
N HIS A 263 0.49 2.34 -25.85
CA HIS A 263 -0.57 1.91 -26.76
C HIS A 263 -1.85 2.78 -26.67
N GLU A 264 -2.57 2.96 -27.78
CA GLU A 264 -3.69 3.92 -27.91
C GLU A 264 -4.95 3.57 -27.08
N SER A 265 -5.18 2.30 -26.73
CA SER A 265 -6.35 1.87 -25.96
C SER A 265 -6.06 0.67 -25.06
N ALA A 266 -6.60 0.68 -23.84
CA ALA A 266 -6.50 -0.45 -22.93
C ALA A 266 -7.39 -1.61 -23.41
N ILE A 267 -6.82 -2.81 -23.50
CA ILE A 267 -7.57 -4.03 -23.84
C ILE A 267 -8.46 -4.46 -22.66
N PHE A 268 -8.07 -4.08 -21.44
CA PHE A 268 -8.83 -4.34 -20.23
C PHE A 268 -9.08 -3.04 -19.45
N PRO A 269 -10.34 -2.65 -19.19
CA PRO A 269 -10.63 -1.58 -18.23
C PRO A 269 -10.38 -2.15 -16.83
N VAL A 270 -9.40 -1.57 -16.12
CA VAL A 270 -9.20 -1.87 -14.69
C VAL A 270 -10.04 -0.94 -13.87
#